data_AF-A0A1G5H4Q1-F1
#
_entry.id   AF-A0A1G5H4Q1-F1
#
_cell.length_a   1.000
_cell.length_b   1.000
_cell.length_c   1.000
_cell.angle_alpha   90.00
_cell.angle_beta   90.00
_cell.angle_gamma   90.00
#
_symmetry.space_group_name_H-M   'P 1'
#
loop_
_entity.id
_entity.type
_entity.pdbx_description
1 polymer ?
#
loop_
_entity_poly.entity_id
_entity_poly.type
_entity_poly.pdbx_seq_one_letter_code
_entity_poly.pdbx_strand_id
1 'polypeptide(L)'
;MTHRIPTLALLAALALPLPLPLAAQEPSAPAPEAEDGLSLIERGMGLLFRQFREEAAPQLDLLGRDMAGALERMAPALQELAALVDDIRNYEPPERLANGDILIRRRAEAPPPPPLGEGLQRLLPEAGPALPGRPAPLRDPSQPELDI
;
A
#
# COMPACT_ATOMS: atom_id res chain seq x y z
N MET A 1 43.83 83.98 11.65
CA MET A 1 44.72 82.97 12.26
C MET A 1 44.65 81.71 11.40
N THR A 2 45.56 81.49 10.43
CA THR A 2 46.87 80.80 10.55
C THR A 2 46.72 79.35 11.03
N HIS A 3 47.09 78.26 10.35
CA HIS A 3 47.70 77.98 9.05
C HIS A 3 47.38 76.52 8.65
N ARG A 4 47.04 76.31 7.36
CA ARG A 4 47.50 75.27 6.40
C ARG A 4 47.77 73.84 6.89
N ILE A 5 47.06 72.91 6.26
CA ILE A 5 47.34 71.46 6.19
C ILE A 5 48.77 71.21 5.68
N PRO A 6 49.49 70.21 6.24
CA PRO A 6 50.53 69.51 5.50
C PRO A 6 50.14 68.04 5.28
N THR A 7 50.02 67.69 4.01
CA THR A 7 50.05 66.33 3.48
C THR A 7 51.38 65.62 3.76
N LEU A 8 51.27 64.35 4.17
CA LEU A 8 52.18 63.23 3.85
C LEU A 8 53.64 63.29 4.35
N ALA A 9 53.88 62.61 5.47
CA ALA A 9 55.04 61.74 5.75
C ALA A 9 54.74 61.01 7.08
N LEU A 10 55.03 59.74 7.34
CA LEU A 10 55.68 58.65 6.65
C LEU A 10 55.79 57.56 7.74
N LEU A 11 55.43 56.32 7.42
CA LEU A 11 55.93 55.07 8.01
C LEU A 11 55.71 54.77 9.52
N ALA A 12 54.92 53.69 9.70
CA ALA A 12 55.30 52.50 10.48
C ALA A 12 55.19 52.53 12.01
N ALA A 13 54.08 52.00 12.53
CA ALA A 13 54.04 50.98 13.59
C ALA A 13 52.58 50.48 13.68
N LEU A 14 52.15 49.48 12.90
CA LEU A 14 52.46 48.05 13.02
C LEU A 14 51.77 47.39 14.23
N ALA A 15 50.93 46.41 13.88
CA ALA A 15 50.50 45.25 14.66
C ALA A 15 49.41 45.42 15.73
N LEU A 16 48.17 45.47 15.27
CA LEU A 16 47.19 44.50 15.80
C LEU A 16 46.14 44.16 14.73
N PRO A 17 46.29 43.09 13.93
CA PRO A 17 45.16 42.57 13.18
C PRO A 17 44.24 41.85 14.15
N LEU A 18 42.98 42.28 14.20
CA LEU A 18 41.89 41.44 14.70
C LEU A 18 41.89 40.12 13.92
N PRO A 19 41.67 38.94 14.54
CA PRO A 19 41.41 37.73 13.80
C PRO A 19 40.00 37.84 13.22
N LEU A 20 39.89 38.44 12.04
CA LEU A 20 38.75 38.22 11.16
C LEU A 20 38.86 36.77 10.68
N PRO A 21 37.83 35.92 10.81
CA PRO A 21 37.81 34.66 10.10
C PRO A 21 37.71 35.01 8.62
N LEU A 22 38.87 35.08 7.97
CA LEU A 22 38.99 35.24 6.54
C LEU A 22 38.40 33.97 5.92
N ALA A 23 37.15 34.06 5.47
CA ALA A 23 36.54 33.01 4.70
C ALA A 23 37.42 32.69 3.47
N ALA A 24 37.78 31.42 3.37
CA ALA A 24 37.80 30.62 2.16
C ALA A 24 38.40 31.27 0.89
N GLN A 25 39.72 31.07 0.70
CA GLN A 25 40.30 30.94 -0.63
C GLN A 25 41.19 29.69 -0.60
N GLU A 26 40.54 28.51 -0.61
CA GLU A 26 41.23 27.29 -0.99
C GLU A 26 41.54 27.32 -2.50
N PRO A 27 42.68 26.77 -2.92
CA PRO A 27 43.04 26.72 -4.33
C PRO A 27 41.98 25.89 -5.07
N SER A 28 41.79 26.17 -6.35
CA SER A 28 40.93 25.39 -7.23
C SER A 28 41.28 23.89 -7.11
N ALA A 29 40.52 23.16 -6.30
CA ALA A 29 40.56 21.72 -6.16
C ALA A 29 39.54 21.14 -7.16
N PRO A 30 39.84 20.01 -7.81
CA PRO A 30 38.99 19.45 -8.85
C PRO A 30 37.75 18.81 -8.22
N ALA A 31 36.64 19.54 -8.11
CA ALA A 31 35.29 19.09 -7.76
C ALA A 31 35.13 17.65 -7.16
N PRO A 32 35.65 17.34 -5.95
CA PRO A 32 35.42 16.07 -5.27
C PRO A 32 34.42 16.18 -4.11
N GLU A 33 33.95 17.40 -3.80
CA GLU A 33 33.18 17.70 -2.58
C GLU A 33 31.68 17.42 -2.71
N ALA A 34 31.12 17.46 -3.92
CA ALA A 34 29.69 17.24 -4.14
C ALA A 34 29.29 15.77 -3.90
N GLU A 35 30.14 14.82 -4.33
CA GLU A 35 29.92 13.39 -4.09
C GLU A 35 30.06 13.03 -2.60
N ASP A 36 31.02 13.64 -1.90
CA ASP A 36 31.22 13.42 -0.46
C ASP A 36 30.08 14.04 0.38
N GLY A 37 29.58 15.22 -0.04
CA GLY A 37 28.39 15.84 0.54
C GLY A 37 27.12 15.01 0.36
N LEU A 38 26.93 14.39 -0.82
CA LEU A 38 25.81 13.47 -1.07
C LEU A 38 25.92 12.21 -0.19
N SER A 39 27.10 11.61 -0.11
CA SER A 39 27.39 10.46 0.78
C SER A 39 27.12 10.77 2.25
N LEU A 40 27.39 12.00 2.70
CA LEU A 40 27.09 12.45 4.07
C LEU A 40 25.58 12.58 4.30
N ILE A 41 24.84 13.14 3.33
CA ILE A 41 23.38 13.26 3.38
C ILE A 41 22.73 11.87 3.40
N GLU A 42 23.20 10.94 2.58
CA GLU A 42 22.72 9.55 2.56
C GLU A 42 22.94 8.87 3.91
N ARG A 43 24.11 9.04 4.52
CA ARG A 43 24.40 8.55 5.88
C ARG A 43 23.48 9.18 6.93
N GLY A 44 23.23 10.49 6.83
CA GLY A 44 22.32 11.22 7.72
C GLY A 44 20.88 10.72 7.59
N MET A 45 20.38 10.58 6.36
CA MET A 45 19.04 10.05 6.07
C MET A 45 18.90 8.60 6.54
N GLY A 46 19.93 7.77 6.39
CA GLY A 46 19.93 6.40 6.90
C GLY A 46 19.84 6.33 8.43
N LEU A 47 20.50 7.24 9.15
CA LEU A 47 20.38 7.36 10.61
C LEU A 47 18.96 7.78 11.01
N LEU A 48 18.41 8.81 10.35
CA LEU A 48 17.05 9.29 10.62
C LEU A 48 15.98 8.22 10.34
N PHE A 49 16.11 7.49 9.22
CA PHE A 49 15.16 6.43 8.87
C PHE A 49 15.20 5.25 9.84
N ARG A 50 16.40 4.89 10.35
CA ARG A 50 16.53 3.87 11.41
C ARG A 50 15.81 4.30 12.68
N GLN A 51 16.05 5.53 13.13
CA GLN A 51 15.38 6.06 14.31
C GLN A 51 13.87 6.11 14.13
N PHE A 52 13.38 6.61 12.99
CA PHE A 52 11.96 6.61 12.67
C PHE A 52 11.36 5.20 12.69
N ARG A 53 12.05 4.20 12.11
CA ARG A 53 11.59 2.82 12.13
C ARG A 53 11.54 2.28 13.56
N GLU A 54 12.54 2.55 14.39
CA GLU A 54 12.57 2.13 15.78
C GLU A 54 11.42 2.75 16.60
N GLU A 55 11.12 4.03 16.36
CA GLU A 55 10.00 4.75 16.98
C GLU A 55 8.62 4.26 16.46
N ALA A 56 8.52 3.95 15.16
CA ALA A 56 7.29 3.52 14.51
C ALA A 56 6.99 2.03 14.71
N ALA A 57 8.02 1.19 14.87
CA ALA A 57 7.89 -0.27 15.05
C ALA A 57 6.83 -0.70 16.08
N PRO A 58 6.78 -0.15 17.31
CA PRO A 58 5.76 -0.54 18.28
C PRO A 58 4.33 -0.18 17.82
N GLN A 59 4.16 0.94 17.12
CA GLN A 59 2.84 1.37 16.63
C GLN A 59 2.39 0.52 15.44
N LEU A 60 3.32 0.15 14.56
CA LEU A 60 3.06 -0.75 13.43
C LEU A 60 2.72 -2.17 13.91
N ASP A 61 3.37 -2.65 14.98
CA ASP A 61 3.04 -3.94 15.57
C ASP A 61 1.63 -3.95 16.18
N LEU A 62 1.24 -2.89 16.90
CA LEU A 62 -0.14 -2.73 17.38
C LEU A 62 -1.15 -2.73 16.24
N LEU A 63 -0.89 -1.94 15.18
CA LEU A 63 -1.74 -1.90 14.00
C LEU A 63 -1.85 -3.27 13.33
N GLY A 64 -0.74 -4.01 13.22
CA GLY A 64 -0.71 -5.35 12.66
C GLY A 64 -1.57 -6.32 13.46
N ARG A 65 -1.52 -6.27 14.80
CA ARG A 65 -2.36 -7.09 15.69
C ARG A 65 -3.84 -6.73 15.57
N ASP A 66 -4.16 -5.44 15.52
CA ASP A 66 -5.55 -4.99 15.35
C ASP A 66 -6.14 -5.43 14.00
N MET A 67 -5.34 -5.32 12.93
CA MET A 67 -5.72 -5.80 11.60
C MET A 67 -5.89 -7.32 11.59
N ALA A 68 -4.98 -8.07 12.22
CA ALA A 68 -5.10 -9.52 12.34
C ALA A 68 -6.38 -9.91 13.09
N GLY A 69 -6.68 -9.29 14.23
CA GLY A 69 -7.90 -9.54 14.98
C GLY A 69 -9.18 -9.14 14.22
N ALA A 70 -9.12 -8.08 13.40
CA ALA A 70 -10.23 -7.73 12.52
C ALA A 70 -10.44 -8.79 11.42
N LEU A 71 -9.36 -9.26 10.79
CA LEU A 71 -9.42 -10.34 9.80
C LEU A 71 -9.95 -11.64 10.39
N GLU A 72 -9.55 -12.00 11.61
CA GLU A 72 -10.06 -13.19 12.32
C GLU A 72 -11.57 -13.10 12.55
N ARG A 73 -12.08 -11.94 12.97
CA ARG A 73 -13.53 -11.72 13.12
C ARG A 73 -14.27 -11.78 11.79
N MET A 74 -13.62 -11.37 10.70
CA MET A 74 -14.19 -11.40 9.36
C MET A 74 -13.99 -12.75 8.65
N ALA A 75 -13.11 -13.62 9.15
CA ALA A 75 -12.73 -14.87 8.51
C ALA A 75 -13.94 -15.77 8.17
N PRO A 76 -14.97 -15.93 9.04
CA PRO A 76 -16.14 -16.73 8.69
C PRO A 76 -16.90 -16.16 7.47
N ALA A 77 -17.10 -14.85 7.41
CA ALA A 77 -17.76 -14.19 6.28
C ALA A 77 -16.91 -14.29 4.99
N LEU A 78 -15.59 -14.20 5.11
CA LEU A 78 -14.68 -14.39 3.96
C LEU A 78 -14.68 -15.84 3.45
N GLN A 79 -14.77 -16.83 4.33
CA GLN A 79 -14.91 -18.23 3.96
C GLN A 79 -16.24 -18.49 3.24
N GLU A 80 -17.34 -17.91 3.73
CA GLU A 80 -18.64 -17.99 3.07
C GLU A 80 -18.62 -17.35 1.68
N LEU A 81 -17.99 -16.18 1.53
CA LEU A 81 -17.81 -15.54 0.22
C LEU A 81 -16.93 -16.39 -0.71
N ALA A 82 -15.85 -17.00 -0.20
CA ALA A 82 -14.99 -17.88 -0.96
C ALA A 82 -15.76 -19.12 -1.45
N ALA A 83 -16.65 -19.68 -0.63
CA ALA A 83 -17.52 -20.79 -1.03
C ALA A 83 -18.51 -20.39 -2.14
N LEU A 84 -19.04 -19.15 -2.10
CA LEU A 84 -19.94 -18.63 -3.13
C LEU A 84 -19.23 -18.44 -4.48
N VAL A 85 -18.01 -17.90 -4.46
CA VAL A 85 -17.23 -17.67 -5.68
C VAL A 85 -16.68 -18.99 -6.24
N ASP A 86 -16.40 -19.99 -5.39
CA ASP A 86 -15.75 -21.25 -5.79
C ASP A 86 -14.42 -20.96 -6.53
N ASP A 87 -13.88 -21.94 -7.25
CA ASP A 87 -12.74 -21.75 -8.13
C ASP A 87 -13.13 -20.95 -9.39
N ILE A 88 -12.45 -19.81 -9.62
CA ILE A 88 -12.63 -18.95 -10.79
C ILE A 88 -12.47 -19.73 -12.10
N ARG A 89 -11.65 -20.79 -12.13
CA ARG A 89 -11.45 -21.65 -13.32
C ARG A 89 -12.70 -22.42 -13.73
N ASN A 90 -13.65 -22.58 -12.83
CA ASN A 90 -14.93 -23.21 -13.11
C ASN A 90 -15.89 -22.29 -13.88
N TYR A 91 -15.49 -21.06 -14.20
CA TYR A 91 -16.34 -20.08 -14.87
C TYR A 91 -15.80 -19.65 -16.23
N GLU A 92 -16.71 -19.18 -17.08
CA GLU A 92 -16.44 -18.53 -18.35
C GLU A 92 -16.06 -17.06 -18.16
N PRO A 93 -15.40 -16.44 -19.15
CA PRO A 93 -15.12 -15.00 -19.11
C PRO A 93 -16.41 -14.17 -18.95
N PRO A 94 -16.34 -13.00 -18.30
CA PRO A 94 -17.52 -12.19 -18.02
C PRO A 94 -18.21 -11.69 -19.31
N GLU A 95 -19.54 -11.89 -19.39
CA GLU A 95 -20.38 -11.39 -20.48
C GLU A 95 -21.15 -10.15 -20.01
N ARG A 96 -21.00 -9.02 -20.71
CA ARG A 96 -21.76 -7.80 -20.41
C ARG A 96 -23.10 -7.83 -21.15
N LEU A 97 -24.18 -7.77 -20.39
CA LEU A 97 -25.55 -7.76 -20.90
C LEU A 97 -25.97 -6.36 -21.38
N ALA A 98 -27.06 -6.29 -22.15
CA ALA A 98 -27.58 -5.04 -22.72
C ALA A 98 -28.01 -4.02 -21.65
N ASN A 99 -28.41 -4.48 -20.47
CA ASN A 99 -28.75 -3.62 -19.33
C ASN A 99 -27.53 -3.10 -18.55
N GLY A 100 -26.33 -3.59 -18.86
CA GLY A 100 -25.09 -3.24 -18.17
C GLY A 100 -24.66 -4.21 -17.07
N ASP A 101 -25.46 -5.22 -16.75
CA ASP A 101 -25.09 -6.27 -15.80
C ASP A 101 -23.99 -7.18 -16.39
N ILE A 102 -23.26 -7.84 -15.49
CA ILE A 102 -22.22 -8.80 -15.86
C ILE A 102 -22.69 -10.19 -15.46
N LEU A 103 -22.75 -11.10 -16.43
CA LEU A 103 -23.03 -12.51 -16.21
C LEU A 103 -21.72 -13.30 -16.28
N ILE A 104 -21.42 -14.06 -15.24
CA ILE A 104 -20.30 -15.00 -15.20
C ILE A 104 -20.88 -16.40 -15.13
N ARG A 105 -20.86 -17.11 -16.27
CA ARG A 105 -21.46 -18.44 -16.38
C ARG A 105 -20.50 -19.50 -15.85
N ARG A 106 -21.03 -20.54 -15.23
CA ARG A 106 -20.25 -21.70 -14.82
C ARG A 106 -20.06 -22.64 -16.02
N ARG A 107 -18.86 -23.17 -16.21
CA ARG A 107 -18.52 -24.12 -17.28
C ARG A 107 -19.31 -25.42 -17.07
N ALA A 108 -19.81 -26.01 -18.16
CA ALA A 108 -20.61 -27.23 -18.10
C ALA A 108 -19.83 -28.45 -17.55
N GLU A 109 -18.52 -28.49 -17.77
CA GLU A 109 -17.62 -29.56 -17.33
C GLU A 109 -17.09 -29.36 -15.89
N ALA A 110 -17.43 -28.25 -15.23
CA ALA A 110 -16.92 -27.98 -13.89
C ALA A 110 -17.57 -28.92 -12.87
N PRO A 111 -16.81 -29.42 -11.87
CA PRO A 111 -17.34 -30.26 -10.78
C PRO A 111 -18.49 -29.54 -10.06
N PRO A 112 -19.44 -30.17 -9.37
CA PRO A 112 -20.51 -29.45 -8.68
C PRO A 112 -19.95 -28.37 -7.72
N PRO A 113 -20.60 -27.20 -7.58
CA PRO A 113 -20.14 -26.16 -6.68
C PRO A 113 -20.17 -26.67 -5.23
N PRO A 114 -19.27 -26.17 -4.36
CA PRO A 114 -19.30 -26.52 -2.96
C PRO A 114 -20.63 -26.08 -2.33
N PRO A 115 -21.11 -26.81 -1.29
CA PRO A 115 -22.29 -26.38 -0.55
C PRO A 115 -22.01 -25.00 0.05
N LEU A 116 -22.99 -24.10 -0.04
CA LEU A 116 -22.92 -22.79 0.60
C LEU A 116 -22.83 -22.99 2.13
N GLY A 117 -22.18 -22.07 2.85
CA GLY A 117 -22.20 -22.12 4.31
C GLY A 117 -23.62 -21.90 4.88
N GLU A 118 -23.90 -22.44 6.07
CA GLU A 118 -25.21 -22.28 6.73
C GLU A 118 -25.62 -20.81 6.95
N GLY A 119 -24.65 -19.89 7.10
CA GLY A 119 -24.89 -18.46 7.23
C GLY A 119 -25.51 -17.84 5.98
N LEU A 120 -24.87 -18.04 4.82
CA LEU A 120 -25.41 -17.62 3.52
C LEU A 120 -26.74 -18.32 3.20
N GLN A 121 -26.84 -19.63 3.44
CA GLN A 121 -28.08 -20.39 3.19
C GLN A 121 -29.29 -19.78 3.90
N ARG A 122 -29.12 -19.28 5.14
CA ARG A 122 -30.18 -18.62 5.91
C ARG A 122 -30.61 -17.27 5.34
N LEU A 123 -29.70 -16.57 4.63
CA LEU A 123 -29.95 -15.26 4.02
C LEU A 123 -30.55 -15.37 2.62
N LEU A 124 -30.27 -16.47 1.93
CA LEU A 124 -30.98 -16.83 0.72
C LEU A 124 -32.44 -17.08 1.12
N PRO A 125 -33.42 -16.43 0.47
CA PRO A 125 -34.80 -16.86 0.64
C PRO A 125 -34.84 -18.34 0.30
N GLU A 126 -35.36 -19.16 1.22
CA GLU A 126 -35.81 -20.52 0.91
C GLU A 126 -36.46 -20.46 -0.46
N ALA A 127 -36.05 -21.34 -1.38
CA ALA A 127 -36.63 -21.38 -2.71
C ALA A 127 -38.15 -21.41 -2.53
N GLY A 128 -38.77 -20.24 -2.70
CA GLY A 128 -40.18 -20.07 -2.38
C GLY A 128 -40.99 -21.09 -3.18
N PRO A 129 -42.22 -21.41 -2.76
CA PRO A 129 -43.06 -22.37 -3.49
C PRO A 129 -42.96 -22.05 -4.98
N ALA A 130 -42.62 -23.08 -5.77
CA ALA A 130 -42.30 -22.94 -7.18
C ALA A 130 -43.25 -21.93 -7.82
N LEU A 131 -42.70 -20.80 -8.28
CA LEU A 131 -43.50 -19.76 -8.91
C LEU A 131 -44.34 -20.44 -10.00
N PRO A 132 -45.68 -20.29 -10.00
CA PRO A 132 -46.52 -20.95 -10.97
C PRO A 132 -46.04 -20.57 -12.39
N GLY A 133 -45.58 -21.56 -13.15
CA GLY A 133 -45.03 -21.37 -14.50
C GLY A 133 -43.51 -21.29 -14.61
N ARG A 134 -42.74 -21.39 -13.51
CA ARG A 134 -41.30 -21.67 -13.61
C ARG A 134 -41.14 -23.12 -14.09
N PRO A 135 -40.52 -23.38 -15.26
CA PRO A 135 -40.28 -24.76 -15.67
C PRO A 135 -39.47 -25.45 -14.57
N ALA A 136 -39.89 -26.66 -14.20
CA ALA A 136 -39.12 -27.48 -13.27
C ALA A 136 -37.66 -27.50 -13.74
N PRO A 137 -36.67 -27.39 -12.84
CA PRO A 137 -35.28 -27.56 -13.23
C PRO A 137 -35.18 -28.84 -14.06
N LEU A 138 -34.54 -28.77 -15.22
CA LEU A 138 -34.36 -29.91 -16.12
C LEU A 138 -33.72 -31.03 -15.31
N ARG A 139 -34.52 -32.02 -14.94
CA ARG A 139 -34.09 -33.16 -14.15
C ARG A 139 -33.27 -34.03 -15.07
N ASP A 140 -31.96 -34.11 -14.80
CA ASP A 140 -31.07 -35.00 -15.53
C ASP A 140 -31.43 -36.45 -15.15
N PRO A 141 -31.92 -37.27 -16.09
CA PRO A 141 -32.34 -38.65 -15.82
C PRO A 141 -31.18 -39.58 -15.42
N SER A 142 -29.94 -39.11 -15.50
CA SER A 142 -28.75 -39.86 -15.08
C SER A 142 -28.37 -39.65 -13.61
N GLN A 143 -29.01 -38.72 -12.90
CA GLN A 143 -28.74 -38.51 -11.48
C GLN A 143 -29.56 -39.47 -10.61
N PRO A 144 -28.94 -40.21 -9.65
CA PRO A 144 -29.66 -41.05 -8.73
C PRO A 144 -30.55 -40.20 -7.81
N GLU A 145 -31.82 -40.57 -7.65
CA GLU A 145 -32.71 -39.95 -6.66
C GLU A 145 -32.16 -40.24 -5.26
N LEU A 146 -31.75 -39.18 -4.55
CA LEU A 146 -31.47 -39.26 -3.13
C LEU A 146 -32.81 -39.27 -2.40
N ASP A 147 -33.21 -40.45 -1.92
CA ASP A 147 -34.27 -40.58 -0.91
C ASP A 147 -33.80 -39.86 0.36
N ILE A 148 -34.54 -38.81 0.75
CA ILE A 148 -34.40 -38.11 2.03
C ILE A 148 -35.66 -38.34 2.86
#